data_AF-A0A350IV83-F1
#
_entry.id   AF-A0A350IV83-F1
#
_cell.length_a   1.000
_cell.length_b   1.000
_cell.length_c   1.000
_cell.angle_alpha   90.00
_cell.angle_beta   90.00
_cell.angle_gamma   90.00
#
_symmetry.space_group_name_H-M   'P 1'
#
loop_
_entity.id
_entity.type
_entity.pdbx_description
1 polymer ?
#
loop_
_entity_poly.entity_id
_entity_poly.type
_entity_poly.pdbx_seq_one_letter_code
_entity_poly.pdbx_strand_id
1 'polypeptide(L)'
;MIVTLDPERLRYEMAIRNLDGVALARAAGVSQNTISHALQGHRVRKGTLHQITSGLLAFPPLRMLEDLVAKPEEVMMLTGTRQEQLPRSGVPRSPAGSS
;
A
#
# COMPACT_ATOMS: atom_id res chain seq x y z
N MET A 1 -27.12 26.73 12.12
CA MET A 1 -25.98 27.13 11.28
C MET A 1 -25.68 26.05 10.26
N ILE A 2 -25.58 26.45 8.99
CA ILE A 2 -25.25 25.58 7.86
C ILE A 2 -23.82 25.92 7.41
N VAL A 3 -23.03 24.91 7.07
CA VAL A 3 -21.63 25.04 6.66
C VAL A 3 -21.35 24.21 5.41
N THR A 4 -20.37 24.63 4.61
CA THR A 4 -19.86 23.87 3.47
C THR A 4 -18.65 23.08 3.94
N LEU A 5 -18.62 21.76 3.68
CA LEU A 5 -17.41 20.97 3.88
C LEU A 5 -16.47 21.13 2.69
N ASP A 6 -15.17 21.07 2.96
CA ASP A 6 -14.16 20.81 1.94
C ASP A 6 -14.20 19.30 1.59
N PRO A 7 -14.66 18.93 0.38
CA PRO A 7 -14.79 17.53 0.00
C PRO A 7 -13.43 16.86 -0.25
N GLU A 8 -12.41 17.60 -0.69
CA GLU A 8 -11.06 17.04 -0.88
C GLU A 8 -10.43 16.74 0.47
N ARG A 9 -10.58 17.65 1.44
CA ARG A 9 -10.11 17.37 2.80
C ARG A 9 -10.83 16.18 3.42
N LEU A 10 -12.14 16.04 3.20
CA LEU A 10 -12.89 14.88 3.68
C LEU A 10 -12.38 13.57 3.06
N ARG A 11 -12.18 13.55 1.73
CA ARG A 11 -11.60 12.40 1.02
C ARG A 11 -10.23 12.03 1.54
N TYR A 12 -9.36 13.02 1.73
CA TYR A 12 -8.02 12.83 2.29
C TYR A 12 -8.06 12.18 3.69
N GLU A 13 -8.88 12.71 4.60
CA GLU A 13 -8.99 12.18 5.96
C GLU A 13 -9.56 10.75 5.96
N MET A 14 -10.49 10.43 5.05
CA MET A 14 -10.99 9.06 4.88
C MET A 14 -9.90 8.11 4.36
N ALA A 15 -9.11 8.55 3.36
CA ALA A 15 -8.07 7.73 2.74
C ALA A 15 -6.98 7.33 3.74
N ILE A 16 -6.46 8.27 4.54
CA ILE A 16 -5.41 7.97 5.53
C ILE A 16 -5.88 7.06 6.68
N ARG A 17 -7.19 6.82 6.79
CA ARG A 17 -7.82 5.93 7.79
C ARG A 17 -8.38 4.65 7.17
N ASN A 18 -8.20 4.46 5.86
CA ASN A 18 -8.80 3.36 5.10
C ASN A 18 -10.32 3.25 5.29
N LEU A 19 -11.02 4.40 5.25
CA LEU A 19 -12.47 4.48 5.37
C LEU A 19 -13.13 4.70 4.01
N ASP A 20 -14.19 3.94 3.74
CA ASP A 20 -15.14 4.26 2.69
C ASP A 20 -16.33 5.08 3.22
N GLY A 21 -17.21 5.52 2.33
CA GLY A 21 -18.37 6.33 2.70
C GLY A 21 -19.38 5.59 3.59
N VAL A 22 -19.45 4.26 3.48
CA VAL A 22 -20.38 3.42 4.25
C VAL A 22 -19.91 3.28 5.70
N ALA A 23 -18.62 2.99 5.89
CA ALA A 23 -17.98 2.88 7.17
C ALA A 23 -18.03 4.22 7.92
N LEU A 24 -17.73 5.33 7.23
CA LEU A 24 -17.84 6.66 7.81
C LEU A 24 -19.29 6.99 8.22
N ALA A 25 -20.27 6.69 7.37
CA ALA A 25 -21.69 6.93 7.69
C ALA A 25 -22.10 6.20 8.97
N ARG A 26 -21.72 4.91 9.07
CA ARG A 26 -22.00 4.07 10.25
C ARG A 26 -21.33 4.64 11.50
N ALA A 27 -20.06 5.03 11.42
CA ALA A 27 -19.31 5.54 12.55
C ALA A 27 -19.79 6.92 13.03
N ALA A 28 -20.21 7.77 12.11
CA ALA A 28 -20.76 9.09 12.40
C ALA A 28 -22.24 9.04 12.86
N GLY A 29 -22.92 7.91 12.71
CA GLY A 29 -24.35 7.80 12.99
C GLY A 29 -25.23 8.63 12.04
N VAL A 30 -24.82 8.75 10.78
CA VAL A 30 -25.54 9.50 9.74
C VAL A 30 -25.88 8.60 8.55
N SER A 31 -26.77 9.06 7.67
CA SER A 31 -27.11 8.31 6.46
C SER A 31 -25.97 8.30 5.44
N GLN A 32 -25.90 7.27 4.60
CA GLN A 32 -24.94 7.22 3.48
C GLN A 32 -25.17 8.39 2.50
N ASN A 33 -26.41 8.77 2.25
CA ASN A 33 -26.72 9.95 1.42
C ASN A 33 -26.11 11.22 1.99
N THR A 34 -26.10 11.39 3.31
CA THR A 34 -25.48 12.55 3.96
C THR A 34 -23.98 12.60 3.68
N ILE A 35 -23.27 11.47 3.75
CA ILE A 35 -21.85 11.39 3.39
C ILE A 35 -21.65 11.65 1.90
N SER A 36 -22.47 11.05 1.03
CA SER A 36 -22.41 11.28 -0.42
C SER A 36 -22.58 12.76 -0.78
N HIS A 37 -23.57 13.43 -0.19
CA HIS A 37 -23.79 14.86 -0.39
C HIS A 37 -22.62 15.70 0.13
N ALA A 38 -22.06 15.37 1.29
CA ALA A 38 -20.88 16.05 1.81
C ALA A 38 -19.67 15.90 0.87
N LEU A 39 -19.45 14.70 0.31
CA LEU A 39 -18.40 14.43 -0.67
C LEU A 39 -18.61 15.14 -2.02
N GLN A 40 -19.86 15.47 -2.34
CA GLN A 40 -20.25 16.31 -3.48
C GLN A 40 -20.20 17.82 -3.16
N GLY A 41 -19.68 18.21 -1.98
CA GLY A 41 -19.54 19.62 -1.57
C GLY A 41 -20.85 20.28 -1.16
N HIS A 42 -21.91 19.51 -0.91
CA HIS A 42 -23.18 20.07 -0.47
C HIS A 42 -23.07 20.59 0.96
N ARG A 43 -23.93 21.58 1.27
CA ARG A 43 -24.00 22.18 2.59
C ARG A 43 -24.60 21.21 3.60
N VAL A 44 -24.03 21.18 4.80
CA VAL A 44 -24.54 20.36 5.92
C VAL A 44 -24.83 21.23 7.14
N ARG A 45 -25.61 20.70 8.07
CA ARG A 45 -25.81 21.35 9.38
C ARG A 45 -24.53 21.23 10.21
N LYS A 46 -24.24 22.22 11.04
CA LYS A 46 -23.08 22.18 11.96
C LYS A 46 -23.06 20.91 12.83
N GLY A 47 -24.22 20.44 13.30
CA GLY A 47 -24.33 19.19 14.06
C GLY A 47 -23.91 17.95 13.25
N THR A 48 -24.25 17.91 11.95
CA THR A 48 -23.81 16.85 11.04
C THR A 48 -22.30 16.89 10.81
N LEU A 49 -21.70 18.08 10.71
CA LEU A 49 -20.23 18.20 10.67
C LEU A 49 -19.60 17.61 11.94
N HIS A 50 -20.15 17.92 13.13
CA HIS A 50 -19.66 17.32 14.37
C HIS A 50 -19.74 15.79 14.36
N GLN A 51 -20.86 15.23 13.90
CA GLN A 51 -21.04 13.78 13.75
C GLN A 51 -20.00 13.16 12.81
N ILE A 52 -19.79 13.76 11.62
CA ILE A 52 -18.79 13.31 10.65
C ILE A 52 -17.38 13.36 11.27
N THR A 53 -17.02 14.46 11.92
CA THR A 53 -15.72 14.61 12.58
C THR A 53 -15.53 13.58 13.69
N SER A 54 -16.55 13.35 14.53
CA SER A 54 -16.50 12.29 15.55
C SER A 54 -16.33 10.91 14.93
N GLY A 55 -16.99 10.62 13.82
CA GLY A 55 -16.82 9.38 13.06
C GLY A 55 -15.39 9.20 12.53
N LEU A 56 -14.78 10.26 11.99
CA LEU A 56 -13.37 10.23 11.55
C LEU A 56 -12.40 9.99 12.71
N LEU A 57 -12.67 10.57 13.88
CA LEU A 57 -11.81 10.43 15.06
C LEU A 57 -11.88 9.03 15.71
N ALA A 58 -12.92 8.24 15.41
CA ALA A 58 -13.01 6.86 15.86
C ALA A 58 -11.98 5.93 15.17
N PHE A 59 -11.38 6.36 14.06
CA PHE A 59 -10.37 5.61 13.32
C PHE A 59 -9.05 6.41 13.28
N PRO A 60 -7.98 5.96 13.96
CA PRO A 60 -6.70 6.64 13.89
C PRO A 60 -6.06 6.52 12.49
N PRO A 61 -5.32 7.53 12.01
CA PRO A 61 -4.58 7.43 10.74
C PRO A 61 -3.55 6.29 10.75
N LEU A 62 -3.45 5.57 9.63
CA LEU A 62 -2.57 4.41 9.45
C LEU A 62 -1.11 4.82 9.18
N ARG A 63 -0.44 5.40 10.18
CA ARG A 63 0.93 5.94 10.01
C ARG A 63 2.01 4.88 9.78
N MET A 64 1.80 3.65 10.22
CA MET A 64 2.79 2.56 10.18
C MET A 64 2.56 1.59 9.02
N LEU A 65 1.72 1.93 8.04
CA LEU A 65 1.36 0.99 6.97
C LEU A 65 2.59 0.57 6.15
N GLU A 66 3.47 1.52 5.86
CA GLU A 66 4.70 1.29 5.09
C GLU A 66 5.73 0.45 5.88
N ASP A 67 5.74 0.57 7.21
CA ASP A 67 6.64 -0.20 8.09
C ASP A 67 6.32 -1.70 8.11
N LEU A 68 5.09 -2.05 7.75
CA LEU A 68 4.61 -3.44 7.70
C LEU A 68 4.85 -4.11 6.34
N VAL A 69 5.32 -3.38 5.33
CA VAL A 69 5.65 -3.94 4.02
C VAL A 69 7.02 -4.61 4.11
N ALA A 70 7.04 -5.94 4.00
CA ALA A 70 8.29 -6.69 3.92
C ALA A 70 9.09 -6.24 2.69
N LYS A 71 10.36 -5.88 2.88
CA LYS A 71 11.29 -5.70 1.77
C LYS A 71 11.63 -7.09 1.25
N PRO A 72 11.42 -7.38 -0.05
CA PRO A 72 11.88 -8.64 -0.60
C PRO A 72 13.38 -8.72 -0.36
N GLU A 73 13.85 -9.83 0.22
CA GLU A 73 15.28 -10.06 0.34
C GLU A 73 15.86 -9.97 -1.06
N GLU A 74 16.76 -9.00 -1.29
CA GLU A 74 17.57 -8.99 -2.49
C GLU A 74 18.26 -10.34 -2.52
N VAL A 75 17.77 -11.22 -3.39
CA VAL A 75 18.43 -12.49 -3.69
C VAL A 75 19.79 -12.08 -4.24
N MET A 76 20.78 -11.99 -3.35
CA MET A 76 22.18 -11.89 -3.70
C MET A 76 22.44 -13.13 -4.51
N MET A 77 22.41 -12.96 -5.84
CA MET A 77 22.93 -13.91 -6.79
C MET A 77 24.44 -14.02 -6.49
N LEU A 78 24.79 -14.87 -5.51
CA LEU A 78 26.11 -15.44 -5.40
C LEU A 78 26.30 -16.29 -6.65
N THR A 79 26.75 -15.67 -7.74
CA THR A 79 27.43 -16.34 -8.84
C THR A 79 28.74 -16.91 -8.32
N GLY A 80 28.62 -18.00 -7.56
CA GLY A 80 29.72 -18.89 -7.24
C GLY A 80 29.89 -19.88 -8.38
N THR A 81 30.80 -19.60 -9.31
CA THR A 81 31.53 -20.67 -10.00
C THR A 81 33.01 -20.44 -9.78
N ARG A 82 33.54 -21.12 -8.75
CA ARG A 82 34.95 -21.39 -8.54
C ARG A 82 35.44 -22.21 -9.76
N GLN A 83 36.04 -21.56 -10.75
CA GLN A 83 36.87 -22.24 -11.73
C GLN A 83 38.15 -22.69 -11.02
N GLU A 84 38.09 -23.83 -10.36
CA GLU A 84 39.31 -24.54 -9.95
C GLU A 84 39.97 -25.13 -11.20
N GLN A 85 41.09 -24.51 -11.55
CA GLN A 85 42.14 -25.05 -12.41
C GLN A 85 42.46 -26.51 -12.04
N LEU A 86 42.41 -27.42 -13.03
CA LEU A 86 43.22 -28.63 -12.99
C LEU A 86 44.49 -28.39 -13.84
N PRO A 87 45.70 -28.65 -13.31
CA PRO A 87 46.95 -28.38 -14.00
C PRO A 87 47.28 -29.43 -15.07
N ARG A 88 48.05 -29.00 -16.06
CA ARG A 88 48.54 -29.76 -17.22
C ARG A 88 49.40 -30.98 -16.82
N SER A 89 49.13 -32.15 -17.44
CA SER A 89 50.14 -33.16 -17.79
C SER A 89 49.69 -33.82 -19.10
N GLY A 90 50.42 -33.74 -20.23
CA GLY A 90 51.61 -34.54 -20.49
C GLY A 90 51.29 -35.70 -21.45
N VAL A 91 51.26 -35.39 -22.75
CA VAL A 91 51.37 -36.17 -24.03
C VAL A 91 51.94 -37.62 -23.95
N PRO A 92 51.88 -38.50 -25.00
CA PRO A 92 50.85 -38.93 -25.98
C PRO A 92 50.68 -40.48 -26.02
N ARG A 93 49.70 -41.04 -26.76
CA ARG A 93 49.92 -42.25 -27.62
C ARG A 93 48.91 -42.33 -28.80
N SER A 94 49.41 -42.08 -30.01
CA SER A 94 48.96 -42.76 -31.25
C SER A 94 49.35 -44.24 -31.17
N PRO A 95 48.64 -45.21 -31.81
CA PRO A 95 48.75 -45.38 -33.27
C PRO A 95 47.53 -45.94 -34.03
N ALA A 96 47.56 -45.67 -35.35
CA ALA A 96 47.26 -46.56 -36.49
C ALA A 96 45.82 -46.92 -36.90
N GLY A 97 45.61 -46.88 -38.22
CA GLY A 97 44.56 -47.57 -38.99
C GLY A 97 43.66 -46.60 -39.77
N SER A 98 44.03 -46.09 -40.96
CA SER A 98 43.99 -46.75 -42.28
C SER A 98 42.59 -47.18 -42.75
N SER A 99 41.95 -46.35 -43.58
CA SER A 99 41.29 -46.72 -44.86
C SER A 99 40.93 -45.45 -45.62
#